data_AF-A0A8X9A5R9-F1
#
_entry.id   AF-A0A8X9A5R9-F1
#
_cell.length_a   1.000
_cell.length_b   1.000
_cell.length_c   1.000
_cell.angle_alpha   90.00
_cell.angle_beta   90.00
_cell.angle_gamma   90.00
#
_symmetry.space_group_name_H-M   'P 1'
#
loop_
_entity.id
_entity.type
_entity.pdbx_description
1 polymer ?
#
loop_
_entity_poly.entity_id
_entity_poly.type
_entity_poly.pdbx_seq_one_letter_code
_entity_poly.pdbx_strand_id
1 'polypeptide(L)'
;MLARTSTSTYSLKLKSFGRIARCFSATSSSPLRICVVGSGPAGFYTAEKLLKAHESVEVDIIDRLPTPFGLVRSGVAPDHPETKWDMLPDTVFGLNYWIAGDGFGKLLQVVINQFSRVAQNERCSFFGNVSLGSSVTLLELRSMYNAVVLAYGAESDRSLGIPKEELAGIYAAREFVWWYNGHPDCRNLAPDLKSSDTAVILGQLNLICLVDTIAYAYAAEDIGNVALDVARILLRPIEELARTDISSHALAALEESSIRKVYLVGRRGPVQAACTAKELREILGNSLALSF
;
A
#
# COMPACT_ATOMS: atom_id res chain seq x y z
N MET A 1 -25.22 17.36 82.60
CA MET A 1 -23.80 17.03 82.32
C MET A 1 -23.63 15.53 82.45
N LEU A 2 -23.64 14.79 81.33
CA LEU A 2 -23.32 13.36 81.29
C LEU A 2 -22.74 13.02 79.92
N ALA A 3 -21.50 12.52 79.91
CA ALA A 3 -20.85 11.95 78.75
C ALA A 3 -19.89 10.87 79.26
N ARG A 4 -19.92 9.66 78.68
CA ARG A 4 -18.90 8.62 78.80
C ARG A 4 -19.21 7.43 77.89
N THR A 5 -18.33 7.19 76.94
CA THR A 5 -18.14 5.90 76.26
C THR A 5 -16.68 5.51 76.42
N SER A 6 -16.39 4.41 77.12
CA SER A 6 -15.02 3.91 77.31
C SER A 6 -15.01 2.48 77.86
N THR A 7 -14.25 1.56 77.27
CA THR A 7 -13.86 0.28 77.89
C THR A 7 -12.62 -0.31 77.20
N SER A 8 -11.92 -1.24 77.86
CA SER A 8 -10.57 -1.71 77.49
C SER A 8 -10.28 -3.12 78.06
N THR A 9 -9.30 -3.89 77.61
CA THR A 9 -8.29 -3.61 76.56
C THR A 9 -8.47 -4.52 75.31
N TYR A 10 -7.68 -5.53 74.93
CA TYR A 10 -6.49 -6.21 75.48
C TYR A 10 -5.42 -6.46 74.39
N SER A 11 -4.21 -6.81 74.83
CA SER A 11 -3.00 -6.98 74.00
C SER A 11 -2.82 -8.42 73.51
N LEU A 12 -2.18 -8.60 72.35
CA LEU A 12 -1.24 -9.70 72.12
C LEU A 12 -0.20 -9.33 71.03
N LYS A 13 1.06 -9.77 71.18
CA LYS A 13 2.18 -9.41 70.29
C LYS A 13 2.54 -10.52 69.30
N LEU A 14 2.66 -10.14 68.02
CA LEU A 14 3.67 -10.57 67.03
C LEU A 14 4.12 -12.05 66.98
N LYS A 15 3.89 -12.71 65.83
CA LYS A 15 4.91 -13.46 65.06
C LYS A 15 4.35 -13.98 63.72
N SER A 16 4.90 -13.51 62.60
CA SER A 16 5.22 -14.34 61.41
C SER A 16 6.01 -13.53 60.37
N PHE A 17 6.82 -14.22 59.57
CA PHE A 17 7.78 -13.63 58.63
C PHE A 17 7.12 -13.12 57.34
N GLY A 18 7.54 -11.91 56.95
CA GLY A 18 8.12 -11.66 55.62
C GLY A 18 7.43 -12.22 54.38
N ARG A 19 6.50 -11.44 53.82
CA ARG A 19 6.45 -11.25 52.35
C ARG A 19 6.81 -9.81 52.03
N ILE A 20 7.99 -9.61 51.44
CA ILE A 20 8.29 -8.35 50.74
C ILE A 20 7.43 -8.36 49.48
N ALA A 21 6.24 -7.77 49.57
CA ALA A 21 5.47 -7.44 48.39
C ALA A 21 6.29 -6.39 47.61
N ARG A 22 6.92 -6.80 46.50
CA ARG A 22 7.48 -5.84 45.54
C ARG A 22 6.30 -5.17 44.84
N CYS A 23 5.79 -4.10 45.46
CA CYS A 23 4.93 -3.15 44.77
C CYS A 23 5.74 -2.49 43.66
N PHE A 24 5.78 -3.12 42.49
CA PHE A 24 6.15 -2.46 41.25
C PHE A 24 5.06 -1.45 40.91
N SER A 25 5.08 -0.32 41.61
CA SER A 25 4.33 0.88 41.22
C SER A 25 5.02 1.48 40.01
N ALA A 26 4.82 0.80 38.87
CA ALA A 26 5.20 1.25 37.55
C ALA A 26 3.97 1.83 36.84
N THR A 27 3.26 2.74 37.51
CA THR A 27 2.37 3.69 36.83
C THR A 27 3.24 4.69 36.08
N SER A 28 3.83 4.26 34.97
CA SER A 28 4.39 5.16 33.96
C SER A 28 3.24 5.97 33.40
N SER A 29 3.02 7.18 33.95
CA SER A 29 1.92 8.06 33.55
C SER A 29 2.13 8.74 32.19
N SER A 30 3.22 8.39 31.50
CA SER A 30 3.47 8.71 30.10
C SER A 30 2.69 7.75 29.19
N PRO A 31 2.00 8.24 28.14
CA PRO A 31 1.45 7.37 27.10
C PRO A 31 2.56 6.55 26.44
N LEU A 32 2.20 5.39 25.89
CA LEU A 32 3.12 4.54 25.14
C LEU A 32 3.29 5.15 23.74
N ARG A 33 4.44 5.75 23.43
CA ARG A 33 4.67 6.42 22.15
C ARG A 33 5.38 5.51 21.17
N ILE A 34 4.77 5.26 20.01
CA ILE A 34 5.29 4.38 18.96
C ILE A 34 5.46 5.19 17.67
N CYS A 35 6.65 5.14 17.06
CA CYS A 35 6.86 5.67 15.71
C CYS A 35 6.68 4.54 14.69
N VAL A 36 5.98 4.81 13.59
CA VAL A 36 5.83 3.92 12.44
C VAL A 36 6.45 4.60 11.23
N VAL A 37 7.47 3.99 10.65
CA VAL A 37 8.20 4.53 9.49
C VAL A 37 7.65 3.93 8.22
N GLY A 38 6.93 4.72 7.44
CA GLY A 38 6.24 4.33 6.21
C GLY A 38 4.73 4.23 6.39
N SER A 39 3.99 4.93 5.54
CA SER A 39 2.52 5.05 5.56
C SER A 39 1.82 4.16 4.53
N GLY A 40 2.47 3.10 4.06
CA GLY A 40 1.82 2.03 3.29
C GLY A 40 0.87 1.19 4.15
N PRO A 41 0.21 0.16 3.59
CA PRO A 41 -0.72 -0.71 4.32
C PRO A 41 -0.13 -1.32 5.60
N ALA A 42 1.14 -1.76 5.55
CA ALA A 42 1.84 -2.30 6.72
C ALA A 42 1.91 -1.28 7.89
N GLY A 43 2.12 0.00 7.58
CA GLY A 43 2.16 1.06 8.58
C GLY A 43 0.78 1.37 9.17
N PHE A 44 -0.23 1.54 8.30
CA PHE A 44 -1.60 1.81 8.76
C PHE A 44 -2.23 0.66 9.52
N TYR A 45 -2.03 -0.61 9.11
CA TYR A 45 -2.49 -1.76 9.90
C TYR A 45 -1.74 -1.87 11.23
N THR A 46 -0.45 -1.55 11.28
CA THR A 46 0.31 -1.49 12.55
C THR A 46 -0.30 -0.46 13.50
N ALA A 47 -0.50 0.76 13.02
CA ALA A 47 -1.13 1.84 13.79
C ALA A 47 -2.54 1.46 14.25
N GLU A 48 -3.38 0.91 13.37
CA GLU A 48 -4.74 0.48 13.71
C GLU A 48 -4.76 -0.60 14.80
N LYS A 49 -3.86 -1.59 14.72
CA LYS A 49 -3.77 -2.67 15.71
C LYS A 49 -3.27 -2.15 17.06
N LEU A 50 -2.29 -1.23 17.07
CA LEU A 50 -1.82 -0.58 18.29
C LEU A 50 -2.95 0.22 18.96
N LEU A 51 -3.60 1.11 18.21
CA LEU A 51 -4.69 1.98 18.70
C LEU A 51 -5.90 1.20 19.25
N LYS A 52 -6.17 0.00 18.70
CA LYS A 52 -7.20 -0.94 19.18
C LYS A 52 -6.76 -1.81 20.37
N ALA A 53 -5.47 -2.09 20.52
CA ALA A 53 -4.94 -2.96 21.58
C ALA A 53 -4.62 -2.20 22.88
N HIS A 54 -4.33 -0.90 22.80
CA HIS A 54 -3.93 -0.07 23.94
C HIS A 54 -4.66 1.28 23.92
N GLU A 55 -5.34 1.61 25.01
CA GLU A 55 -6.10 2.87 25.16
C GLU A 55 -5.19 4.09 25.27
N SER A 56 -3.99 3.92 25.85
CA SER A 56 -3.00 4.98 26.11
C SER A 56 -1.77 4.93 25.18
N VAL A 57 -1.87 4.27 24.02
CA VAL A 57 -0.83 4.37 22.97
C VAL A 57 -1.05 5.61 22.11
N GLU A 58 0.04 6.31 21.81
CA GLU A 58 0.15 7.38 20.80
C GLU A 58 0.99 6.84 19.64
N VAL A 59 0.58 7.12 18.40
CA VAL A 59 1.24 6.58 17.19
C VAL A 59 1.58 7.71 16.21
N ASP A 60 2.86 7.90 15.95
CA ASP A 60 3.34 8.86 14.96
C ASP A 60 3.78 8.12 13.68
N ILE A 61 3.03 8.29 12.60
CA ILE A 61 3.37 7.75 11.27
C ILE A 61 4.22 8.77 10.53
N ILE A 62 5.48 8.46 10.24
CA ILE A 62 6.36 9.30 9.41
C ILE A 62 6.49 8.70 8.01
N ASP A 63 6.58 9.53 6.98
CA ASP A 63 6.79 9.09 5.59
C ASP A 63 7.67 10.07 4.79
N ARG A 64 8.50 9.54 3.89
CA ARG A 64 9.31 10.34 2.95
C ARG A 64 8.44 11.17 2.02
N LEU A 65 7.27 10.67 1.64
CA LEU A 65 6.35 11.35 0.73
C LEU A 65 5.44 12.33 1.51
N PRO A 66 4.99 13.43 0.88
CA PRO A 66 3.98 14.32 1.47
C PRO A 66 2.57 13.71 1.46
N THR A 67 2.33 12.64 0.69
CA THR A 67 1.03 11.97 0.56
C THR A 67 1.08 10.54 1.11
N PRO A 68 0.13 10.12 1.96
CA PRO A 68 0.16 8.79 2.56
C PRO A 68 -0.31 7.66 1.62
N PHE A 69 -0.41 6.46 2.18
CA PHE A 69 -0.97 5.21 1.61
C PHE A 69 -0.02 4.39 0.73
N GLY A 70 1.17 4.92 0.42
CA GLY A 70 2.23 4.19 -0.31
C GLY A 70 1.72 3.56 -1.61
N LEU A 71 2.00 2.27 -1.82
CA LEU A 71 1.63 1.54 -3.05
C LEU A 71 0.11 1.44 -3.32
N VAL A 72 -0.77 1.71 -2.35
CA VAL A 72 -2.23 1.84 -2.65
C VAL A 72 -2.51 3.08 -3.52
N ARG A 73 -1.67 4.11 -3.37
CA ARG A 73 -1.69 5.35 -4.16
C ARG A 73 -0.75 5.28 -5.37
N SER A 74 0.46 4.76 -5.21
CA SER A 74 1.52 4.83 -6.24
C SER A 74 1.79 3.53 -7.00
N GLY A 75 1.26 2.38 -6.54
CA GLY A 75 1.48 1.06 -7.13
C GLY A 75 0.27 0.51 -7.87
N VAL A 76 -0.89 0.49 -7.22
CA VAL A 76 -2.14 -0.03 -7.83
C VAL A 76 -2.48 0.75 -9.10
N ALA A 77 -2.77 0.03 -10.18
CA ALA A 77 -3.09 0.61 -11.47
C ALA A 77 -4.34 1.52 -11.42
N PRO A 78 -4.38 2.62 -12.18
CA PRO A 78 -5.52 3.54 -12.19
C PRO A 78 -6.77 2.92 -12.85
N ASP A 79 -6.60 1.89 -13.68
CA ASP A 79 -7.70 1.09 -14.24
C ASP A 79 -8.18 -0.05 -13.31
N HIS A 80 -7.61 -0.19 -12.10
CA HIS A 80 -8.02 -1.12 -11.04
C HIS A 80 -8.35 -0.39 -9.72
N PRO A 81 -9.26 0.60 -9.72
CA PRO A 81 -9.54 1.39 -8.53
C PRO A 81 -10.19 0.56 -7.41
N GLU A 82 -10.83 -0.57 -7.71
CA GLU A 82 -11.33 -1.53 -6.70
C GLU A 82 -10.22 -2.24 -5.92
N THR A 83 -9.03 -2.38 -6.50
CA THR A 83 -7.85 -2.83 -5.75
C THR A 83 -7.34 -1.73 -4.78
N LYS A 84 -7.76 -0.46 -4.97
CA LYS A 84 -7.64 0.64 -4.00
C LYS A 84 -8.79 0.67 -2.98
N TRP A 85 -9.74 -0.29 -3.04
CA TRP A 85 -10.93 -0.38 -2.18
C TRP A 85 -10.97 -1.68 -1.33
N ASP A 86 -10.60 -2.84 -1.90
CA ASP A 86 -10.93 -4.17 -1.35
C ASP A 86 -9.95 -4.74 -0.29
N MET A 87 -9.02 -3.96 0.26
CA MET A 87 -8.08 -4.46 1.29
C MET A 87 -8.70 -4.53 2.72
N LEU A 88 -9.86 -5.15 2.88
CA LEU A 88 -10.42 -5.61 4.16
C LEU A 88 -11.37 -6.83 3.97
N PRO A 89 -11.47 -7.74 4.96
CA PRO A 89 -12.45 -8.85 4.92
C PRO A 89 -13.88 -8.40 5.28
N ASP A 90 -14.87 -9.03 4.65
CA ASP A 90 -16.31 -8.66 4.60
C ASP A 90 -17.07 -8.52 5.94
N THR A 91 -16.42 -8.84 7.06
CA THR A 91 -17.04 -8.95 8.39
C THR A 91 -17.41 -7.62 9.08
N VAL A 92 -17.20 -6.46 8.44
CA VAL A 92 -17.32 -5.13 9.10
C VAL A 92 -18.13 -4.14 8.26
N PHE A 93 -19.40 -3.97 8.63
CA PHE A 93 -20.45 -3.11 8.02
C PHE A 93 -21.03 -3.54 6.67
N GLY A 94 -22.15 -4.26 6.75
CA GLY A 94 -23.25 -4.00 5.81
C GLY A 94 -24.01 -2.75 6.25
N LEU A 95 -23.94 -1.66 5.47
CA LEU A 95 -24.86 -0.52 5.58
C LEU A 95 -24.88 0.26 4.25
N ASN A 96 -26.08 0.68 3.83
CA ASN A 96 -26.35 1.21 2.49
C ASN A 96 -25.58 2.51 2.17
N TYR A 97 -25.03 2.62 0.96
CA TYR A 97 -24.63 3.90 0.38
C TYR A 97 -25.01 4.05 -1.11
N TRP A 98 -26.25 3.65 -1.44
CA TRP A 98 -26.84 3.87 -2.76
C TRP A 98 -27.43 5.28 -2.90
N ILE A 99 -27.00 5.98 -3.95
CA ILE A 99 -27.63 7.14 -4.60
C ILE A 99 -27.93 8.36 -3.69
N ALA A 100 -27.00 9.31 -3.75
CA ALA A 100 -27.31 10.74 -3.89
C ALA A 100 -26.37 11.29 -4.98
N GLY A 101 -26.81 12.34 -5.69
CA GLY A 101 -26.30 12.74 -7.01
C GLY A 101 -24.87 13.30 -7.09
N ASP A 102 -24.65 14.06 -8.16
CA ASP A 102 -23.50 14.94 -8.41
C ASP A 102 -22.16 14.21 -8.57
N GLY A 103 -22.01 13.56 -9.72
CA GLY A 103 -20.88 12.69 -10.06
C GLY A 103 -19.59 13.42 -10.46
N PHE A 104 -18.82 13.93 -9.47
CA PHE A 104 -17.40 14.27 -9.68
C PHE A 104 -16.50 14.07 -8.44
N GLY A 105 -16.95 13.32 -7.42
CA GLY A 105 -16.28 13.28 -6.09
C GLY A 105 -16.25 11.94 -5.35
N LYS A 106 -16.42 10.79 -6.03
CA LYS A 106 -16.53 9.46 -5.40
C LYS A 106 -15.70 8.38 -6.11
N LEU A 107 -14.37 8.39 -5.90
CA LEU A 107 -13.45 7.40 -6.50
C LEU A 107 -12.32 6.90 -5.57
N LEU A 108 -12.26 7.41 -4.33
CA LEU A 108 -11.13 7.21 -3.40
C LEU A 108 -11.60 6.81 -1.98
N GLN A 109 -12.61 5.93 -1.85
CA GLN A 109 -13.28 5.75 -0.54
C GLN A 109 -12.86 4.54 0.31
N VAL A 110 -12.89 3.26 -0.09
CA VAL A 110 -12.91 2.18 0.95
C VAL A 110 -11.61 2.00 1.78
N VAL A 111 -10.45 1.64 1.20
CA VAL A 111 -9.18 1.51 1.98
C VAL A 111 -8.79 2.85 2.60
N ILE A 112 -8.96 3.92 1.83
CA ILE A 112 -8.68 5.29 2.26
C ILE A 112 -9.59 5.70 3.42
N ASN A 113 -10.83 5.23 3.53
CA ASN A 113 -11.70 5.46 4.69
C ASN A 113 -11.15 4.74 5.93
N GLN A 114 -10.59 3.52 5.83
CA GLN A 114 -9.95 2.88 6.97
C GLN A 114 -8.69 3.64 7.40
N PHE A 115 -7.80 3.96 6.46
CA PHE A 115 -6.53 4.62 6.78
C PHE A 115 -6.76 6.09 7.21
N SER A 116 -7.78 6.76 6.68
CA SER A 116 -8.23 8.08 7.18
C SER A 116 -8.85 7.99 8.57
N ARG A 117 -9.62 6.94 8.91
CA ARG A 117 -10.11 6.73 10.28
C ARG A 117 -8.97 6.47 11.29
N VAL A 118 -7.84 5.94 10.83
CA VAL A 118 -6.61 5.86 11.64
C VAL A 118 -5.97 7.24 11.77
N ALA A 119 -5.80 7.99 10.68
CA ALA A 119 -5.21 9.34 10.69
C ALA A 119 -6.10 10.44 11.33
N GLN A 120 -7.40 10.17 11.51
CA GLN A 120 -8.36 11.02 12.23
C GLN A 120 -8.47 10.67 13.72
N ASN A 121 -7.74 9.65 14.19
CA ASN A 121 -7.71 9.30 15.62
C ASN A 121 -6.86 10.34 16.35
N GLU A 122 -7.38 10.92 17.43
CA GLU A 122 -6.68 11.95 18.24
C GLU A 122 -5.33 11.46 18.80
N ARG A 123 -5.11 10.14 18.87
CA ARG A 123 -3.86 9.50 19.30
C ARG A 123 -2.94 9.09 18.13
N CYS A 124 -3.20 9.58 16.92
CA CYS A 124 -2.45 9.24 15.71
C CYS A 124 -2.07 10.50 14.93
N SER A 125 -0.77 10.72 14.69
CA SER A 125 -0.28 11.84 13.87
C SER A 125 0.36 11.33 12.59
N PHE A 126 0.32 12.14 11.53
CA PHE A 126 1.02 11.86 10.26
C PHE A 126 2.01 12.99 9.93
N PHE A 127 3.26 12.61 9.65
CA PHE A 127 4.35 13.50 9.28
C PHE A 127 4.95 13.06 7.93
N GLY A 128 4.31 13.51 6.84
CA GLY A 128 4.87 13.37 5.50
C GLY A 128 6.06 14.29 5.25
N ASN A 129 6.85 13.99 4.22
CA ASN A 129 8.12 14.67 3.90
C ASN A 129 9.20 14.54 5.01
N VAL A 130 9.18 13.43 5.77
CA VAL A 130 10.15 13.08 6.81
C VAL A 130 10.81 11.74 6.46
N SER A 131 12.05 11.81 5.99
CA SER A 131 12.83 10.64 5.55
C SER A 131 13.68 10.06 6.66
N LEU A 132 13.54 8.75 6.92
CA LEU A 132 14.49 8.02 7.77
C LEU A 132 15.87 7.96 7.09
N GLY A 133 16.92 8.34 7.81
CA GLY A 133 18.30 8.35 7.34
C GLY A 133 18.78 9.69 6.77
N SER A 134 17.88 10.66 6.52
CA SER A 134 18.26 11.99 6.02
C SER A 134 17.53 13.17 6.68
N SER A 135 16.24 13.04 7.03
CA SER A 135 15.52 14.01 7.86
C SER A 135 15.65 13.71 9.35
N VAL A 136 15.64 12.42 9.71
CA VAL A 136 15.80 11.91 11.09
C VAL A 136 16.57 10.58 11.06
N THR A 137 17.40 10.31 12.07
CA THR A 137 18.09 9.02 12.19
C THR A 137 17.28 8.01 13.02
N LEU A 138 17.55 6.72 12.80
CA LEU A 138 16.96 5.65 13.62
C LEU A 138 17.39 5.74 15.10
N LEU A 139 18.54 6.36 15.40
CA LEU A 139 19.00 6.56 16.77
C LEU A 139 18.16 7.62 17.50
N GLU A 140 17.87 8.74 16.83
CA GLU A 140 17.00 9.80 17.38
C GLU A 140 15.59 9.27 17.62
N LEU A 141 14.98 8.59 16.63
CA LEU A 141 13.66 7.96 16.82
C LEU A 141 13.65 6.98 18.02
N ARG A 142 14.70 6.16 18.18
CA ARG A 142 14.83 5.25 19.32
C ARG A 142 15.12 5.93 20.67
N SER A 143 15.44 7.23 20.69
CA SER A 143 15.52 8.03 21.91
C SER A 143 14.22 8.77 22.25
N MET A 144 13.38 9.04 21.25
CA MET A 144 12.12 9.79 21.42
C MET A 144 10.90 8.88 21.66
N TYR A 145 10.91 7.67 21.09
CA TYR A 145 9.79 6.72 21.12
C TYR A 145 10.13 5.46 21.90
N ASN A 146 9.12 4.84 22.53
CA ASN A 146 9.28 3.58 23.25
C ASN A 146 9.56 2.39 22.32
N ALA A 147 9.07 2.46 21.08
CA ALA A 147 9.47 1.57 19.98
C ALA A 147 9.35 2.29 18.63
N VAL A 148 10.07 1.76 17.63
CA VAL A 148 10.03 2.21 16.24
C VAL A 148 9.73 0.99 15.36
N VAL A 149 8.68 1.04 14.56
CA VAL A 149 8.32 0.00 13.60
C VAL A 149 8.73 0.43 12.20
N LEU A 150 9.49 -0.41 11.50
CA LEU A 150 9.92 -0.18 10.12
C LEU A 150 8.89 -0.82 9.16
N ALA A 151 8.15 0.01 8.45
CA ALA A 151 7.04 -0.37 7.56
C ALA A 151 7.16 0.27 6.16
N TYR A 152 8.35 0.74 5.78
CA TYR A 152 8.64 1.48 4.54
C TYR A 152 8.58 0.63 3.25
N GLY A 153 8.30 -0.67 3.35
CA GLY A 153 8.18 -1.58 2.21
C GLY A 153 9.53 -1.91 1.55
N ALA A 154 9.54 -2.00 0.23
CA ALA A 154 10.73 -2.24 -0.58
C ALA A 154 10.74 -1.27 -1.76
N GLU A 155 11.64 -0.29 -1.74
CA GLU A 155 11.77 0.74 -2.79
C GLU A 155 12.72 0.34 -3.93
N SER A 156 13.55 -0.70 -3.74
CA SER A 156 14.58 -1.13 -4.69
C SER A 156 14.09 -2.19 -5.68
N ASP A 157 14.43 -2.02 -6.95
CA ASP A 157 14.24 -3.04 -7.99
C ASP A 157 15.27 -4.19 -7.91
N ARG A 158 15.09 -5.17 -8.80
CA ARG A 158 16.10 -6.19 -9.11
C ARG A 158 16.62 -5.93 -10.51
N SER A 159 17.90 -5.62 -10.64
CA SER A 159 18.61 -5.65 -11.93
C SER A 159 18.44 -7.01 -12.60
N LEU A 160 18.42 -7.03 -13.92
CA LEU A 160 18.41 -8.25 -14.72
C LEU A 160 19.80 -8.90 -14.74
N GLY A 161 20.87 -8.11 -14.58
CA GLY A 161 22.26 -8.58 -14.59
C GLY A 161 22.73 -8.92 -16.00
N ILE A 162 22.15 -8.29 -17.03
CA ILE A 162 22.41 -8.59 -18.44
C ILE A 162 23.21 -7.47 -19.12
N PRO A 163 24.06 -7.80 -20.12
CA PRO A 163 24.83 -6.78 -20.83
C PRO A 163 23.92 -5.72 -21.45
N LYS A 164 24.21 -4.44 -21.13
CA LYS A 164 23.49 -3.25 -21.63
C LYS A 164 22.07 -3.05 -21.08
N GLU A 165 21.77 -3.52 -19.87
CA GLU A 165 20.49 -3.18 -19.20
C GLU A 165 20.31 -1.67 -18.93
N GLU A 166 21.40 -0.90 -18.91
CA GLU A 166 21.45 0.57 -18.75
C GLU A 166 21.10 1.38 -20.02
N LEU A 167 20.51 0.77 -21.06
CA LEU A 167 20.17 1.48 -22.30
C LEU A 167 18.85 2.24 -22.20
N ALA A 168 18.78 3.42 -22.81
CA ALA A 168 17.54 4.16 -23.01
C ALA A 168 16.48 3.28 -23.72
N GLY A 169 15.24 3.30 -23.22
CA GLY A 169 14.18 2.38 -23.62
C GLY A 169 14.04 1.14 -22.72
N ILE A 170 15.01 0.88 -21.83
CA ILE A 170 14.90 -0.11 -20.74
C ILE A 170 14.55 0.63 -19.45
N TYR A 171 13.53 0.14 -18.76
CA TYR A 171 12.99 0.71 -17.51
C TYR A 171 12.56 -0.41 -16.58
N ALA A 172 12.66 -0.23 -15.26
CA ALA A 172 12.02 -1.16 -14.34
C ALA A 172 10.49 -0.95 -14.37
N ALA A 173 9.71 -2.04 -14.36
CA ALA A 173 8.25 -1.95 -14.43
C ALA A 173 7.67 -1.07 -13.29
N ARG A 174 8.28 -1.12 -12.10
CA ARG A 174 7.96 -0.25 -10.94
C ARG A 174 8.10 1.23 -11.27
N GLU A 175 9.13 1.64 -12.03
CA GLU A 175 9.35 3.04 -12.40
C GLU A 175 8.27 3.52 -13.38
N PHE A 176 7.89 2.68 -14.35
CA PHE A 176 6.80 2.99 -15.28
C PHE A 176 5.45 3.11 -14.56
N VAL A 177 5.18 2.24 -13.58
CA VAL A 177 4.01 2.33 -12.69
C VAL A 177 4.03 3.61 -11.86
N TRP A 178 5.16 3.92 -11.24
CA TRP A 178 5.35 5.15 -10.48
C TRP A 178 5.21 6.40 -11.35
N TRP A 179 5.68 6.36 -12.61
CA TRP A 179 5.48 7.41 -13.59
C TRP A 179 3.98 7.62 -13.91
N TYR A 180 3.24 6.58 -14.31
CA TYR A 180 1.83 6.78 -14.65
C TYR A 180 0.96 7.19 -13.44
N ASN A 181 1.27 6.69 -12.24
CA ASN A 181 0.62 7.09 -10.99
C ASN A 181 1.12 8.43 -10.43
N GLY A 182 2.03 9.15 -11.11
CA GLY A 182 2.47 10.49 -10.73
C GLY A 182 3.33 10.56 -9.45
N HIS A 183 4.06 9.49 -9.15
CA HIS A 183 5.00 9.45 -8.02
C HIS A 183 6.14 10.46 -8.22
N PRO A 184 6.55 11.22 -7.17
CA PRO A 184 7.55 12.28 -7.32
C PRO A 184 8.85 11.84 -7.98
N ASP A 185 9.38 10.68 -7.58
CA ASP A 185 10.70 10.19 -8.02
C ASP A 185 10.75 9.81 -9.52
N CYS A 186 9.63 9.34 -10.09
CA CYS A 186 9.57 8.85 -11.47
C CYS A 186 8.76 9.75 -12.41
N ARG A 187 8.26 10.91 -11.95
CA ARG A 187 7.53 11.89 -12.77
C ARG A 187 8.30 12.31 -14.04
N ASN A 188 9.63 12.31 -13.96
CA ASN A 188 10.50 12.72 -15.07
C ASN A 188 11.06 11.53 -15.89
N LEU A 189 10.52 10.31 -15.73
CA LEU A 189 11.00 9.11 -16.43
C LEU A 189 10.99 9.24 -17.95
N ALA A 190 9.99 9.95 -18.49
CA ALA A 190 9.83 10.26 -19.92
C ALA A 190 10.07 9.04 -20.86
N PRO A 191 9.31 7.94 -20.70
CA PRO A 191 9.48 6.75 -21.52
C PRO A 191 9.23 7.06 -23.00
N ASP A 192 10.07 6.51 -23.89
CA ASP A 192 9.84 6.60 -25.34
C ASP A 192 8.74 5.62 -25.76
N LEU A 193 7.56 6.17 -26.04
CA LEU A 193 6.37 5.46 -26.54
C LEU A 193 6.12 5.72 -28.03
N LYS A 194 7.09 6.30 -28.75
CA LYS A 194 6.93 6.81 -30.12
C LYS A 194 7.80 6.09 -31.15
N SER A 195 9.02 5.70 -30.76
CA SER A 195 10.00 5.09 -31.68
C SER A 195 9.72 3.63 -32.08
N SER A 196 8.69 2.98 -31.50
CA SER A 196 8.32 1.60 -31.82
C SER A 196 6.82 1.35 -31.64
N ASP A 197 6.26 0.37 -32.38
CA ASP A 197 4.90 -0.15 -32.17
C ASP A 197 4.83 -1.23 -31.08
N THR A 198 5.98 -1.62 -30.52
CA THR A 198 6.15 -2.85 -29.74
C THR A 198 6.87 -2.58 -28.42
N ALA A 199 6.24 -2.97 -27.30
CA ALA A 199 6.90 -3.06 -26.00
C ALA A 199 7.19 -4.51 -25.61
N VAL A 200 8.24 -4.74 -24.82
CA VAL A 200 8.58 -6.06 -24.26
C VAL A 200 8.70 -5.92 -22.74
N ILE A 201 7.93 -6.72 -22.00
CA ILE A 201 7.93 -6.70 -20.54
C ILE A 201 8.56 -7.99 -20.03
N LEU A 202 9.74 -7.85 -19.41
CA LEU A 202 10.48 -8.92 -18.76
C LEU A 202 10.03 -9.03 -17.29
N GLY A 203 9.50 -10.18 -16.90
CA GLY A 203 9.06 -10.43 -15.53
C GLY A 203 9.74 -11.63 -14.87
N GLN A 204 9.40 -11.90 -13.60
CA GLN A 204 9.45 -13.28 -13.08
C GLN A 204 8.27 -14.09 -13.63
N LEU A 205 8.18 -14.09 -14.95
CA LEU A 205 7.12 -14.66 -15.77
C LEU A 205 7.44 -16.12 -16.10
N ASN A 206 6.41 -16.93 -16.29
CA ASN A 206 6.55 -18.31 -16.72
C ASN A 206 5.57 -18.61 -17.88
N LEU A 207 5.54 -17.70 -18.86
CA LEU A 207 4.95 -17.91 -20.19
C LEU A 207 5.64 -16.96 -21.18
N ILE A 208 5.55 -17.24 -22.48
CA ILE A 208 5.66 -16.21 -23.52
C ILE A 208 4.26 -16.00 -24.10
N CYS A 209 3.71 -14.80 -23.94
CA CYS A 209 2.44 -14.42 -24.55
C CYS A 209 2.67 -13.42 -25.69
N LEU A 210 2.23 -13.78 -26.89
CA LEU A 210 2.15 -12.86 -28.03
C LEU A 210 0.80 -12.12 -27.96
N VAL A 211 0.79 -10.89 -27.43
CA VAL A 211 -0.41 -10.02 -27.49
C VAL A 211 -0.41 -9.28 -28.83
N ASP A 212 -0.50 -10.06 -29.91
CA ASP A 212 -0.89 -9.58 -31.24
C ASP A 212 -2.43 -9.61 -31.36
N THR A 213 -2.99 -8.78 -32.25
CA THR A 213 -4.43 -8.49 -32.33
C THR A 213 -5.30 -9.75 -32.50
N ILE A 214 -6.06 -10.08 -31.46
CA ILE A 214 -7.03 -11.20 -31.39
C ILE A 214 -6.39 -12.57 -31.68
N ALA A 215 -5.64 -13.10 -30.71
CA ALA A 215 -5.21 -14.50 -30.66
C ALA A 215 -5.55 -15.14 -29.31
N TYR A 216 -6.27 -16.27 -29.34
CA TYR A 216 -6.65 -17.02 -28.13
C TYR A 216 -5.48 -17.86 -27.59
N ALA A 217 -5.23 -17.79 -26.29
CA ALA A 217 -4.43 -18.76 -25.55
C ALA A 217 -5.19 -19.21 -24.29
N TYR A 218 -5.71 -20.45 -24.30
CA TYR A 218 -6.17 -21.12 -23.08
C TYR A 218 -4.97 -21.63 -22.28
N ALA A 219 -5.10 -21.57 -20.95
CA ALA A 219 -4.15 -22.06 -19.94
C ALA A 219 -2.77 -21.37 -19.90
N ALA A 220 -2.64 -20.41 -18.98
CA ALA A 220 -1.44 -20.24 -18.19
C ALA A 220 -1.80 -19.70 -16.81
N GLU A 221 -1.58 -20.49 -15.78
CA GLU A 221 -1.41 -19.94 -14.43
C GLU A 221 0.08 -19.53 -14.38
N ASP A 222 0.45 -18.25 -14.42
CA ASP A 222 -0.22 -16.99 -14.08
C ASP A 222 0.84 -15.83 -14.31
N ILE A 223 0.52 -14.53 -14.41
CA ILE A 223 1.50 -13.47 -14.83
C ILE A 223 1.67 -12.31 -13.80
N GLY A 224 2.81 -12.25 -13.11
CA GLY A 224 3.09 -11.27 -12.03
C GLY A 224 2.46 -9.88 -12.24
N ASN A 225 1.49 -9.52 -11.39
CA ASN A 225 0.39 -8.57 -11.66
C ASN A 225 0.86 -7.25 -12.28
N VAL A 226 1.99 -6.70 -11.79
CA VAL A 226 2.62 -5.46 -12.29
C VAL A 226 2.93 -5.50 -13.79
N ALA A 227 3.30 -6.65 -14.35
CA ALA A 227 3.52 -6.81 -15.79
C ALA A 227 2.21 -6.77 -16.59
N LEU A 228 1.10 -7.23 -16.00
CA LEU A 228 -0.24 -7.05 -16.57
C LEU A 228 -0.69 -5.59 -16.46
N ASP A 229 -0.44 -4.93 -15.34
CA ASP A 229 -0.77 -3.51 -15.14
C ASP A 229 -0.09 -2.64 -16.21
N VAL A 230 1.22 -2.79 -16.42
CA VAL A 230 1.95 -2.08 -17.48
C VAL A 230 1.41 -2.42 -18.87
N ALA A 231 1.11 -3.71 -19.15
CA ALA A 231 0.55 -4.11 -20.45
C ALA A 231 -0.85 -3.54 -20.71
N ARG A 232 -1.72 -3.49 -19.69
CA ARG A 232 -3.05 -2.87 -19.80
C ARG A 232 -2.91 -1.37 -20.03
N ILE A 233 -2.10 -0.65 -19.25
CA ILE A 233 -1.92 0.80 -19.41
C ILE A 233 -1.33 1.17 -20.79
N LEU A 234 -0.48 0.33 -21.38
CA LEU A 234 0.05 0.52 -22.74
C LEU A 234 -0.95 0.26 -23.88
N LEU A 235 -2.03 -0.50 -23.64
CA LEU A 235 -2.98 -0.95 -24.67
C LEU A 235 -4.44 -0.50 -24.44
N ARG A 236 -4.75 0.09 -23.29
CA ARG A 236 -6.09 0.58 -22.92
C ARG A 236 -6.46 1.83 -23.74
N PRO A 237 -7.72 1.96 -24.22
CA PRO A 237 -8.18 3.18 -24.89
C PRO A 237 -8.00 4.43 -24.02
N ILE A 238 -7.58 5.53 -24.63
CA ILE A 238 -7.29 6.80 -23.94
C ILE A 238 -8.55 7.36 -23.29
N GLU A 239 -9.72 7.12 -23.89
CA GLU A 239 -11.04 7.53 -23.38
C GLU A 239 -11.47 6.77 -22.12
N GLU A 240 -10.93 5.56 -21.89
CA GLU A 240 -11.07 4.83 -20.64
C GLU A 240 -10.06 5.36 -19.60
N LEU A 241 -8.78 5.51 -19.98
CA LEU A 241 -7.73 6.03 -19.09
C LEU A 241 -8.04 7.46 -18.58
N ALA A 242 -8.59 8.33 -19.44
CA ALA A 242 -8.97 9.69 -19.09
C ALA A 242 -10.09 9.79 -18.03
N ARG A 243 -10.71 8.68 -17.63
CA ARG A 243 -11.72 8.59 -16.57
C ARG A 243 -11.17 8.04 -15.24
N THR A 244 -9.87 7.70 -15.21
CA THR A 244 -9.17 7.15 -14.05
C THR A 244 -8.38 8.22 -13.28
N ASP A 245 -7.68 7.85 -12.20
CA ASP A 245 -6.75 8.73 -11.49
C ASP A 245 -5.32 8.71 -12.06
N ILE A 246 -5.14 8.27 -13.32
CA ILE A 246 -3.86 8.36 -14.04
C ILE A 246 -3.37 9.81 -14.13
N SER A 247 -2.06 10.02 -13.98
CA SER A 247 -1.49 11.35 -14.00
C SER A 247 -1.47 11.95 -15.41
N SER A 248 -1.86 13.23 -15.53
CA SER A 248 -2.10 13.89 -16.83
C SER A 248 -0.89 13.91 -17.76
N HIS A 249 0.33 13.92 -17.22
CA HIS A 249 1.56 13.88 -18.02
C HIS A 249 1.82 12.50 -18.65
N ALA A 250 1.36 11.42 -18.02
CA ALA A 250 1.44 10.08 -18.57
C ALA A 250 0.30 9.84 -19.57
N LEU A 251 -0.90 10.35 -19.29
CA LEU A 251 -2.03 10.31 -20.22
C LEU A 251 -1.68 10.99 -21.57
N ALA A 252 -1.09 12.19 -21.55
CA ALA A 252 -0.66 12.88 -22.76
C ALA A 252 0.44 12.12 -23.53
N ALA A 253 1.37 11.46 -22.84
CA ALA A 253 2.40 10.63 -23.48
C ALA A 253 1.82 9.33 -24.08
N LEU A 254 0.76 8.78 -23.47
CA LEU A 254 0.02 7.61 -23.97
C LEU A 254 -0.89 7.98 -25.16
N GLU A 255 -1.48 9.18 -25.18
CA GLU A 255 -2.25 9.70 -26.31
C GLU A 255 -1.42 9.80 -27.59
N GLU A 256 -0.14 10.19 -27.46
CA GLU A 256 0.82 10.24 -28.57
C GLU A 256 1.57 8.90 -28.81
N SER A 257 1.16 7.81 -28.15
CA SER A 257 1.83 6.50 -28.23
C SER A 257 1.61 5.79 -29.57
N SER A 258 2.67 5.23 -30.14
CA SER A 258 2.62 4.31 -31.29
C SER A 258 2.56 2.83 -30.88
N ILE A 259 2.70 2.49 -29.58
CA ILE A 259 2.64 1.11 -29.08
C ILE A 259 1.27 0.47 -29.37
N ARG A 260 1.27 -0.64 -30.12
CA ARG A 260 0.08 -1.48 -30.40
C ARG A 260 0.27 -2.94 -30.01
N LYS A 261 1.48 -3.34 -29.62
CA LYS A 261 1.86 -4.72 -29.25
C LYS A 261 2.61 -4.73 -27.92
N VAL A 262 2.32 -5.71 -27.08
CA VAL A 262 3.06 -5.95 -25.83
C VAL A 262 3.42 -7.42 -25.72
N TYR A 263 4.72 -7.71 -25.67
CA TYR A 263 5.22 -9.07 -25.46
C TYR A 263 5.53 -9.32 -23.99
N LEU A 264 4.76 -10.23 -23.38
CA LEU A 264 4.95 -10.68 -22.01
C LEU A 264 5.88 -11.90 -22.02
N VAL A 265 7.13 -11.72 -21.56
CA VAL A 265 8.20 -12.72 -21.74
C VAL A 265 8.67 -13.31 -20.42
N GLY A 266 8.73 -14.65 -20.37
CA GLY A 266 9.04 -15.43 -19.19
C GLY A 266 10.24 -16.36 -19.31
N ARG A 267 10.72 -16.78 -18.15
CA ARG A 267 11.92 -17.63 -17.94
C ARG A 267 11.61 -19.11 -17.69
N ARG A 268 10.34 -19.51 -17.76
CA ARG A 268 9.77 -20.82 -17.38
C ARG A 268 8.41 -21.03 -18.09
N GLY A 269 7.70 -22.13 -17.82
CA GLY A 269 6.46 -22.51 -18.52
C GLY A 269 5.13 -22.37 -17.73
N PRO A 270 3.97 -22.55 -18.42
CA PRO A 270 2.60 -22.12 -18.02
C PRO A 270 1.99 -22.55 -16.67
N VAL A 271 2.77 -23.14 -15.76
CA VAL A 271 2.32 -23.87 -14.56
C VAL A 271 3.09 -23.41 -13.30
N GLN A 272 3.89 -22.34 -13.37
CA GLN A 272 4.76 -21.88 -12.28
C GLN A 272 4.58 -20.39 -11.93
N ALA A 273 3.37 -19.83 -12.15
CA ALA A 273 3.11 -18.44 -12.53
C ALA A 273 3.41 -17.29 -11.52
N ALA A 274 2.71 -16.15 -11.66
CA ALA A 274 2.53 -15.14 -10.60
C ALA A 274 1.28 -14.16 -10.62
N CYS A 275 0.18 -14.35 -11.40
CA CYS A 275 -1.05 -13.49 -11.38
C CYS A 275 -2.21 -14.06 -10.57
N THR A 276 -3.22 -13.22 -10.32
CA THR A 276 -4.56 -13.74 -9.97
C THR A 276 -5.36 -14.12 -11.21
N ALA A 277 -6.26 -15.11 -11.08
CA ALA A 277 -7.18 -15.47 -12.16
C ALA A 277 -8.20 -14.36 -12.51
N LYS A 278 -8.27 -13.26 -11.73
CA LYS A 278 -9.08 -12.07 -12.04
C LYS A 278 -8.44 -11.27 -13.19
N GLU A 279 -7.20 -10.83 -13.01
CA GLU A 279 -6.47 -9.98 -13.97
C GLU A 279 -6.31 -10.64 -15.35
N LEU A 280 -6.07 -11.95 -15.37
CA LEU A 280 -6.01 -12.72 -16.62
C LEU A 280 -7.35 -12.72 -17.37
N ARG A 281 -8.48 -12.80 -16.64
CA ARG A 281 -9.82 -12.68 -17.26
C ARG A 281 -10.15 -11.28 -17.73
N GLU A 282 -9.58 -10.23 -17.14
CA GLU A 282 -9.82 -8.84 -17.57
C GLU A 282 -9.10 -8.52 -18.88
N ILE A 283 -7.93 -9.12 -19.13
CA ILE A 283 -7.24 -9.04 -20.43
C ILE A 283 -7.96 -9.86 -21.51
N LEU A 284 -8.51 -11.04 -21.15
CA LEU A 284 -9.23 -11.91 -22.10
C LEU A 284 -10.70 -11.50 -22.32
N GLY A 285 -11.30 -10.80 -21.35
CA GLY A 285 -12.75 -10.59 -21.26
C GLY A 285 -13.33 -9.59 -22.24
N ASN A 286 -12.53 -8.61 -22.69
CA ASN A 286 -12.98 -7.57 -23.64
C ASN A 286 -13.36 -8.11 -25.04
N SER A 287 -13.18 -9.41 -25.32
CA SER A 287 -13.58 -10.05 -26.57
C SER A 287 -14.86 -10.91 -26.48
N LEU A 288 -15.54 -11.01 -25.33
CA LEU A 288 -16.75 -11.84 -25.16
C LEU A 288 -18.05 -11.21 -25.69
N ALA A 289 -17.98 -10.01 -26.27
CA ALA A 289 -19.14 -9.27 -26.79
C ALA A 289 -19.43 -9.53 -28.28
N LEU A 290 -19.26 -10.77 -28.77
CA LEU A 290 -19.60 -11.15 -30.14
C LEU A 290 -20.36 -12.49 -30.20
N SER A 291 -21.63 -12.40 -30.61
CA SER A 291 -22.45 -13.43 -31.27
C SER A 291 -22.61 -14.81 -30.61
N PHE A 292 -23.81 -15.03 -30.05
CA PHE A 292 -24.60 -16.21 -30.40
C PHE A 292 -25.33 -15.95 -31.73
#